data_AF-A0A956CJ01-F1
#
_entry.id   AF-A0A956CJ01-F1
#
_cell.length_a   1.000
_cell.length_b   1.000
_cell.length_c   1.000
_cell.angle_alpha   90.00
_cell.angle_beta   90.00
_cell.angle_gamma   90.00
#
_symmetry.space_group_name_H-M   'P 1'
#
loop_
_entity.id
_entity.type
_entity.pdbx_description
1 polymer ?
#
loop_
_entity_poly.entity_id
_entity_poly.type
_entity_poly.pdbx_seq_one_letter_code
_entity_poly.pdbx_strand_id
1 'polypeptide(L)'
;GAKMDAVMLEALDADEPQVRLAAAVALRRTASGKSSRAILDRLEEAAEQDRGALALALSGAMAHDEIPADVERVQKLVLASRGGQRDALLEAFARAPGEKTFARLVRFAKEEAGVEDRAKLAEAVAGRKDARPLLASLAKDVDGAVRANAIWSLGVVGQGSDEALLVHALGDRDVAVAANAAAALGRVARRSKLHAEKALCPRLTDPRAAVRASALDGLALAKVRCAKAPERGLLEADRSELVRARAARLVARVPSGQPEKDHALLERCAAEDHSGVVAAACAREVEPLPKGSEPISVVVVPLGEADAVPRAPFALVLSDGSTRYGLTDRRGQVFEIAAPRGEVSLSVPAPLLR
;
A
#
# COMPACT_ATOMS: atom_id res chain seq x y z
N GLY A 1 -24.05 14.73 1.90
CA GLY A 1 -25.04 15.69 1.36
C GLY A 1 -25.32 16.69 2.45
N ALA A 2 -25.44 18.00 2.14
CA ALA A 2 -25.19 19.09 3.09
C ALA A 2 -25.77 18.96 4.52
N LYS A 3 -27.01 18.44 4.68
CA LYS A 3 -27.59 18.19 6.01
C LYS A 3 -26.85 17.09 6.80
N MET A 4 -26.45 16.02 6.12
CA MET A 4 -25.70 14.92 6.71
C MET A 4 -24.26 15.35 7.04
N ASP A 5 -23.65 16.18 6.20
CA ASP A 5 -22.34 16.78 6.48
C ASP A 5 -22.40 17.63 7.77
N ALA A 6 -23.45 18.43 7.96
CA ALA A 6 -23.62 19.26 9.17
C ALA A 6 -23.76 18.40 10.44
N VAL A 7 -24.59 17.34 10.41
CA VAL A 7 -24.73 16.41 11.55
C VAL A 7 -23.40 15.76 11.90
N MET A 8 -22.62 15.34 10.89
CA MET A 8 -21.32 14.73 11.15
C MET A 8 -20.29 15.75 11.68
N LEU A 9 -20.36 17.02 11.25
CA LEU A 9 -19.50 18.07 11.79
C LEU A 9 -19.81 18.34 13.27
N GLU A 10 -21.08 18.34 13.67
CA GLU A 10 -21.46 18.42 15.09
C GLU A 10 -20.97 17.19 15.88
N ALA A 11 -21.08 16.00 15.31
CA ALA A 11 -20.64 14.76 15.95
C ALA A 11 -19.11 14.66 16.12
N LEU A 12 -18.31 15.53 15.48
CA LEU A 12 -16.87 15.65 15.77
C LEU A 12 -16.59 16.25 17.15
N ASP A 13 -17.58 16.89 17.77
CA ASP A 13 -17.50 17.48 19.11
C ASP A 13 -18.12 16.58 20.19
N ALA A 14 -18.52 15.35 19.83
CA ALA A 14 -19.09 14.41 20.78
C ALA A 14 -18.10 14.05 21.90
N ASP A 15 -18.60 13.89 23.12
CA ASP A 15 -17.78 13.48 24.27
C ASP A 15 -17.20 12.08 24.05
N GLU A 16 -17.96 11.17 23.42
CA GLU A 16 -17.54 9.80 23.16
C GLU A 16 -16.52 9.72 21.99
N PRO A 17 -15.30 9.20 22.23
CA PRO A 17 -14.28 9.08 21.18
C PRO A 17 -14.71 8.23 19.97
N GLN A 18 -15.55 7.23 20.20
CA GLN A 18 -16.06 6.34 19.15
C GLN A 18 -16.99 7.09 18.19
N VAL A 19 -17.79 8.02 18.70
CA VAL A 19 -18.71 8.85 17.89
C VAL A 19 -17.90 9.82 17.04
N ARG A 20 -16.89 10.48 17.62
CA ARG A 20 -15.98 11.37 16.87
C ARG A 20 -15.27 10.64 15.75
N LEU A 21 -14.73 9.45 16.02
CA LEU A 21 -14.05 8.64 15.01
C LEU A 21 -15.01 8.21 13.89
N ALA A 22 -16.21 7.74 14.24
CA ALA A 22 -17.21 7.36 13.26
C ALA A 22 -17.62 8.54 12.37
N ALA A 23 -17.83 9.72 12.96
CA ALA A 23 -18.12 10.97 12.25
C ALA A 23 -16.96 11.36 11.32
N ALA A 24 -15.72 11.30 11.79
CA ALA A 24 -14.54 11.60 10.99
C ALA A 24 -14.37 10.64 9.80
N VAL A 25 -14.57 9.33 10.01
CA VAL A 25 -14.52 8.31 8.95
C VAL A 25 -15.64 8.53 7.93
N ALA A 26 -16.83 8.90 8.39
CA ALA A 26 -17.96 9.16 7.51
C ALA A 26 -17.72 10.43 6.67
N LEU A 27 -17.31 11.54 7.29
CA LEU A 27 -16.90 12.76 6.58
C LEU A 27 -15.76 12.49 5.60
N ARG A 28 -14.78 11.65 5.97
CA ARG A 28 -13.70 11.27 5.06
C ARG A 28 -14.22 10.66 3.75
N ARG A 29 -15.39 10.04 3.76
CA ARG A 29 -16.01 9.37 2.60
C ARG A 29 -17.01 10.25 1.85
N THR A 30 -17.68 11.18 2.54
CA THR A 30 -18.87 11.86 1.99
C THR A 30 -18.80 13.38 2.02
N ALA A 31 -17.79 13.98 2.65
CA ALA A 31 -17.74 15.41 2.88
C ALA A 31 -17.57 16.23 1.59
N SER A 32 -18.31 17.32 1.52
CA SER A 32 -18.13 18.39 0.52
C SER A 32 -17.05 19.39 0.93
N GLY A 33 -16.57 20.21 -0.01
CA GLY A 33 -15.61 21.29 0.23
C GLY A 33 -16.13 22.42 1.12
N LYS A 34 -17.44 22.52 1.35
CA LYS A 34 -17.95 23.40 2.42
C LYS A 34 -17.53 22.91 3.81
N SER A 35 -17.42 21.60 3.98
CA SER A 35 -16.96 20.99 5.22
C SER A 35 -15.44 21.17 5.41
N SER A 36 -14.63 21.30 4.34
CA SER A 36 -13.18 21.47 4.49
C SER A 36 -12.83 22.77 5.21
N ARG A 37 -13.49 23.89 4.86
CA ARG A 37 -13.28 25.17 5.56
C ARG A 37 -13.69 25.12 7.02
N ALA A 38 -14.87 24.60 7.31
CA ALA A 38 -15.35 24.47 8.69
C ALA A 38 -14.39 23.62 9.56
N ILE A 39 -13.84 22.55 8.99
CA ILE A 39 -12.84 21.70 9.67
C ILE A 39 -11.51 22.44 9.85
N LEU A 40 -11.07 23.23 8.86
CA LEU A 40 -9.85 24.02 8.96
C LEU A 40 -9.95 25.12 10.02
N ASP A 41 -11.07 25.84 10.07
CA ASP A 41 -11.33 26.87 11.09
C ASP A 41 -11.22 26.26 12.49
N ARG A 42 -11.87 25.10 12.70
CA ARG A 42 -11.77 24.31 13.95
C ARG A 42 -10.34 23.87 14.28
N LEU A 43 -9.58 23.39 13.29
CA LEU A 43 -8.18 22.98 13.48
C LEU A 43 -7.25 24.12 13.84
N GLU A 44 -7.57 25.35 13.45
CA GLU A 44 -6.80 26.56 13.76
C GLU A 44 -7.17 27.17 15.12
N GLU A 45 -8.46 27.15 15.49
CA GLU A 45 -8.97 27.87 16.66
C GLU A 45 -9.04 27.04 17.95
N ALA A 46 -9.36 25.75 17.89
CA ALA A 46 -9.77 25.00 19.10
C ALA A 46 -8.64 24.16 19.70
N ALA A 47 -8.23 24.44 20.95
CA ALA A 47 -7.26 23.62 21.70
C ALA A 47 -7.85 22.27 22.20
N GLU A 48 -9.15 22.27 22.52
CA GLU A 48 -9.85 21.16 23.22
C GLU A 48 -10.43 20.08 22.28
N GLN A 49 -10.45 20.31 20.97
CA GLN A 49 -11.04 19.36 20.02
C GLN A 49 -10.06 18.25 19.63
N ASP A 50 -10.62 17.08 19.30
CA ASP A 50 -9.87 15.93 18.78
C ASP A 50 -9.30 16.24 17.40
N ARG A 51 -8.09 16.81 17.40
CA ARG A 51 -7.35 17.19 16.20
C ARG A 51 -7.08 16.01 15.26
N GLY A 52 -7.02 14.79 15.79
CA GLY A 52 -6.85 13.57 14.99
C GLY A 52 -8.10 13.28 14.17
N ALA A 53 -9.27 13.32 14.81
CA ALA A 53 -10.56 13.15 14.14
C ALA A 53 -10.81 14.24 13.09
N LEU A 54 -10.52 15.51 13.42
CA LEU A 54 -10.64 16.63 12.49
C LEU A 54 -9.72 16.48 11.27
N ALA A 55 -8.44 16.14 11.48
CA ALA A 55 -7.51 15.93 10.37
C ALA A 55 -7.90 14.75 9.47
N LEU A 56 -8.45 13.68 10.05
CA LEU A 56 -8.96 12.53 9.30
C LEU A 56 -10.17 12.91 8.43
N ALA A 57 -11.11 13.69 8.99
CA ALA A 57 -12.27 14.20 8.26
C ALA A 57 -11.83 15.11 7.11
N LEU A 58 -10.86 15.99 7.35
CA LEU A 58 -10.31 16.92 6.37
C LEU A 58 -9.73 16.19 5.15
N SER A 59 -9.05 15.05 5.35
CA SER A 59 -8.49 14.23 4.27
C SER A 59 -9.51 13.81 3.23
N GLY A 60 -10.76 13.57 3.61
CA GLY A 60 -11.83 13.32 2.66
C GLY A 60 -12.43 14.57 2.05
N ALA A 61 -12.74 15.57 2.89
CA ALA A 61 -13.34 16.82 2.43
C ALA A 61 -12.49 17.51 1.34
N MET A 62 -11.16 17.49 1.52
CA MET A 62 -10.22 18.05 0.54
C MET A 62 -10.10 17.22 -0.74
N ALA A 63 -10.45 15.93 -0.74
CA ALA A 63 -10.31 15.09 -1.93
C ALA A 63 -11.34 15.42 -3.02
N HIS A 64 -12.39 16.18 -2.69
CA HIS A 64 -13.53 16.43 -3.58
C HIS A 64 -13.55 17.83 -4.18
N ASP A 65 -13.04 18.85 -3.47
CA ASP A 65 -13.10 20.25 -3.90
C ASP A 65 -11.73 20.94 -3.79
N GLU A 66 -11.36 21.69 -4.84
CA GLU A 66 -10.13 22.49 -4.86
C GLU A 66 -10.39 23.90 -4.32
N ILE A 67 -9.87 24.21 -3.13
CA ILE A 67 -9.85 25.58 -2.58
C ILE A 67 -8.38 25.98 -2.34
N PRO A 68 -7.76 26.76 -3.25
CA PRO A 68 -6.34 27.09 -3.15
C PRO A 68 -5.90 27.78 -1.86
N ALA A 69 -6.80 28.57 -1.23
CA ALA A 69 -6.53 29.20 0.07
C ALA A 69 -6.41 28.18 1.22
N ASP A 70 -7.15 27.08 1.13
CA ASP A 70 -7.17 26.03 2.13
C ASP A 70 -5.86 25.22 2.11
N VAL A 71 -5.19 25.12 0.96
CA VAL A 71 -3.89 24.42 0.82
C VAL A 71 -2.79 25.09 1.64
N GLU A 72 -2.73 26.42 1.65
CA GLU A 72 -1.73 27.14 2.46
C GLU A 72 -1.97 26.95 3.96
N ARG A 73 -3.24 26.98 4.37
CA ARG A 73 -3.66 26.69 5.75
C ARG A 73 -3.24 25.28 6.16
N VAL A 74 -3.48 24.28 5.32
CA VAL A 74 -3.06 22.90 5.55
C VAL A 74 -1.55 22.79 5.68
N GLN A 75 -0.78 23.41 4.80
CA GLN A 75 0.68 23.37 4.91
C GLN A 75 1.18 23.95 6.25
N LYS A 76 0.62 25.09 6.70
CA LYS A 76 0.94 25.67 8.02
C LYS A 76 0.57 24.71 9.16
N LEU A 77 -0.60 24.09 9.10
CA LEU A 77 -1.04 23.09 10.08
C LEU A 77 -0.15 21.83 10.08
N VAL A 78 0.30 21.37 8.91
CA VAL A 78 1.27 20.27 8.80
C VAL A 78 2.54 20.64 9.56
N LEU A 79 3.11 21.82 9.32
CA LEU A 79 4.34 22.27 9.98
C LEU A 79 4.19 22.38 11.51
N ALA A 80 3.04 22.87 11.98
CA ALA A 80 2.73 23.04 13.40
C ALA A 80 2.36 21.74 14.13
N SER A 81 1.93 20.69 13.41
CA SER A 81 1.45 19.44 13.99
C SER A 81 2.56 18.39 14.18
N ARG A 82 2.27 17.43 15.06
CA ARG A 82 3.13 16.27 15.40
C ARG A 82 2.32 14.98 15.38
N GLY A 83 3.01 13.84 15.44
CA GLY A 83 2.40 12.52 15.58
C GLY A 83 1.37 12.22 14.49
N GLY A 84 0.31 11.50 14.86
CA GLY A 84 -0.71 11.04 13.92
C GLY A 84 -1.54 12.15 13.26
N GLN A 85 -1.70 13.30 13.91
CA GLN A 85 -2.36 14.46 13.31
C GLN A 85 -1.59 14.93 12.06
N ARG A 86 -0.25 14.98 12.15
CA ARG A 86 0.61 15.38 11.03
C ARG A 86 0.41 14.47 9.83
N ASP A 87 0.31 13.16 10.04
CA ASP A 87 0.10 12.19 8.96
C ASP A 87 -1.28 12.32 8.31
N ALA A 88 -2.32 12.59 9.10
CA ALA A 88 -3.66 12.83 8.58
C ALA A 88 -3.73 14.14 7.74
N LEU A 89 -3.03 15.19 8.18
CA LEU A 89 -2.91 16.44 7.42
C LEU A 89 -2.07 16.26 6.13
N LEU A 90 -1.01 15.46 6.16
CA LEU A 90 -0.23 15.10 4.97
C LEU A 90 -1.08 14.30 3.97
N GLU A 91 -1.94 13.40 4.43
CA GLU A 91 -2.91 12.73 3.56
C GLU A 91 -3.87 13.73 2.91
N ALA A 92 -4.39 14.67 3.68
CA ALA A 92 -5.28 15.70 3.16
C ALA A 92 -4.59 16.56 2.09
N PHE A 93 -3.36 16.99 2.35
CA PHE A 93 -2.55 17.75 1.40
C PHE A 93 -2.28 16.95 0.13
N ALA A 94 -1.91 15.67 0.26
CA ALA A 94 -1.63 14.80 -0.89
C ALA A 94 -2.87 14.51 -1.74
N ARG A 95 -4.04 14.36 -1.12
CA ARG A 95 -5.30 14.03 -1.80
C ARG A 95 -6.01 15.23 -2.41
N ALA A 96 -5.68 16.44 -1.98
CA ALA A 96 -6.28 17.67 -2.50
C ALA A 96 -6.08 17.80 -4.03
N PRO A 97 -7.14 17.97 -4.84
CA PRO A 97 -7.03 18.09 -6.28
C PRO A 97 -6.32 19.39 -6.69
N GLY A 98 -5.90 19.45 -7.95
CA GLY A 98 -5.30 20.64 -8.54
C GLY A 98 -3.80 20.54 -8.77
N GLU A 99 -3.35 21.01 -9.94
CA GLU A 99 -1.94 21.01 -10.34
C GLU A 99 -1.09 21.95 -9.47
N LYS A 100 -1.62 23.13 -9.12
CA LYS A 100 -0.94 24.10 -8.24
C LYS A 100 -0.75 23.54 -6.84
N THR A 101 -1.77 22.87 -6.31
CA THR A 101 -1.72 22.16 -5.03
C THR A 101 -0.65 21.07 -5.06
N PHE A 102 -0.62 20.28 -6.12
CA PHE A 102 0.37 19.23 -6.29
C PHE A 102 1.79 19.78 -6.43
N ALA A 103 1.99 20.86 -7.18
CA ALA A 103 3.28 21.54 -7.28
C ALA A 103 3.79 22.03 -5.91
N ARG A 104 2.90 22.54 -5.06
CA ARG A 104 3.23 22.90 -3.67
C ARG A 104 3.60 21.68 -2.83
N LEU A 105 2.87 20.58 -2.94
CA LEU A 105 3.20 19.30 -2.29
C LEU A 105 4.59 18.81 -2.68
N VAL A 106 4.92 18.88 -3.98
CA VAL A 106 6.23 18.49 -4.50
C VAL A 106 7.35 19.36 -3.93
N ARG A 107 7.12 20.68 -3.81
CA ARG A 107 8.09 21.59 -3.18
C ARG A 107 8.26 21.28 -1.69
N PHE A 108 7.16 21.14 -0.96
CA PHE A 108 7.17 20.75 0.46
C PHE A 108 7.94 19.44 0.68
N ALA A 109 7.70 18.43 -0.15
CA ALA A 109 8.39 17.13 -0.07
C ALA A 109 9.92 17.24 -0.24
N LYS A 110 10.41 18.26 -0.97
CA LYS A 110 11.83 18.48 -1.24
C LYS A 110 12.52 19.36 -0.19
N GLU A 111 11.83 20.40 0.27
CA GLU A 111 12.44 21.49 1.02
C GLU A 111 12.15 21.42 2.53
N GLU A 112 10.99 20.89 2.92
CA GLU A 112 10.46 21.00 4.29
C GLU A 112 10.19 19.64 4.94
N ALA A 113 9.94 18.59 4.16
CA ALA A 113 9.51 17.29 4.63
C ALA A 113 10.66 16.45 5.23
N GLY A 114 10.48 16.02 6.49
CA GLY A 114 11.31 15.00 7.12
C GLY A 114 11.12 13.60 6.50
N VAL A 115 11.93 12.63 6.91
CA VAL A 115 11.89 11.25 6.38
C VAL A 115 10.50 10.63 6.46
N GLU A 116 9.87 10.69 7.64
CA GLU A 116 8.52 10.15 7.85
C GLU A 116 7.45 10.90 7.04
N ASP A 117 7.61 12.21 6.87
CA ASP A 117 6.69 12.99 6.03
C ASP A 117 6.81 12.55 4.56
N ARG A 118 8.04 12.37 4.05
CA ARG A 118 8.27 11.87 2.69
C ARG A 118 7.75 10.44 2.50
N ALA A 119 7.91 9.57 3.50
CA ALA A 119 7.36 8.22 3.48
C ALA A 119 5.82 8.24 3.43
N LYS A 120 5.20 9.13 4.22
CA LYS A 120 3.74 9.29 4.22
C LYS A 120 3.23 9.88 2.91
N LEU A 121 3.92 10.88 2.36
CA LEU A 121 3.59 11.45 1.06
C LEU A 121 3.70 10.44 -0.07
N ALA A 122 4.75 9.61 -0.09
CA ALA A 122 4.92 8.53 -1.07
C ALA A 122 3.74 7.54 -1.06
N GLU A 123 3.22 7.22 0.12
CA GLU A 123 2.00 6.40 0.28
C GLU A 123 0.74 7.16 -0.20
N ALA A 124 0.53 8.38 0.30
CA ALA A 124 -0.73 9.09 0.12
C ALA A 124 -1.00 9.51 -1.34
N VAL A 125 0.04 9.67 -2.16
CA VAL A 125 -0.09 10.04 -3.59
C VAL A 125 -0.27 8.83 -4.53
N ALA A 126 -0.37 7.59 -4.01
CA ALA A 126 -0.48 6.38 -4.83
C ALA A 126 -1.69 6.34 -5.79
N GLY A 127 -2.71 7.18 -5.59
CA GLY A 127 -3.89 7.29 -6.46
C GLY A 127 -3.76 8.36 -7.56
N ARG A 128 -2.65 9.08 -7.61
CA ARG A 128 -2.45 10.27 -8.45
C ARG A 128 -1.54 9.98 -9.63
N LYS A 129 -2.10 9.97 -10.85
CA LYS A 129 -1.32 9.71 -12.07
C LYS A 129 -0.25 10.77 -12.32
N ASP A 130 -0.54 12.03 -11.98
CA ASP A 130 0.37 13.18 -12.02
C ASP A 130 1.51 13.07 -10.98
N ALA A 131 1.40 12.17 -9.99
CA ALA A 131 2.42 12.00 -8.96
C ALA A 131 3.61 11.14 -9.35
N ARG A 132 3.61 10.55 -10.55
CA ARG A 132 4.71 9.67 -11.01
C ARG A 132 6.10 10.31 -10.96
N PRO A 133 6.32 11.58 -11.38
CA PRO A 133 7.63 12.21 -11.23
C PRO A 133 8.09 12.35 -9.78
N LEU A 134 7.17 12.69 -8.87
CA LEU A 134 7.47 12.74 -7.43
C LEU A 134 7.84 11.36 -6.89
N LEU A 135 7.03 10.35 -7.20
CA LEU A 135 7.29 8.97 -6.79
C LEU A 135 8.62 8.43 -7.36
N ALA A 136 8.95 8.73 -8.61
CA ALA A 136 10.23 8.36 -9.20
C ALA A 136 11.43 9.04 -8.51
N SER A 137 11.25 10.25 -7.99
CA SER A 137 12.24 10.93 -7.15
C SER A 137 12.36 10.27 -5.77
N LEU A 138 11.23 9.98 -5.10
CA LEU A 138 11.19 9.36 -3.78
C LEU A 138 11.66 7.90 -3.79
N ALA A 139 11.53 7.21 -4.92
CA ALA A 139 12.10 5.88 -5.13
C ALA A 139 13.64 5.85 -5.09
N LYS A 140 14.29 7.03 -5.11
CA LYS A 140 15.74 7.20 -4.98
C LYS A 140 16.15 7.83 -3.65
N ASP A 141 15.23 7.93 -2.69
CA ASP A 141 15.50 8.51 -1.38
C ASP A 141 16.56 7.69 -0.62
N VAL A 142 17.28 8.34 0.28
CA VAL A 142 18.29 7.70 1.14
C VAL A 142 17.65 6.70 2.11
N ASP A 143 16.42 6.96 2.54
CA ASP A 143 15.70 6.13 3.51
C ASP A 143 14.91 5.00 2.83
N GLY A 144 15.05 3.78 3.37
CA GLY A 144 14.43 2.56 2.83
C GLY A 144 12.90 2.59 2.89
N ALA A 145 12.29 3.17 3.93
CA ALA A 145 10.84 3.24 4.05
C ALA A 145 10.23 4.20 3.01
N VAL A 146 10.91 5.32 2.75
CA VAL A 146 10.51 6.25 1.68
C VAL A 146 10.56 5.55 0.32
N ARG A 147 11.67 4.86 0.01
CA ARG A 147 11.80 4.09 -1.24
C ARG A 147 10.73 3.01 -1.34
N ALA A 148 10.47 2.26 -0.26
CA ALA A 148 9.53 1.15 -0.26
C ALA A 148 8.10 1.60 -0.57
N ASN A 149 7.65 2.71 0.05
CA ASN A 149 6.35 3.30 -0.25
C ASN A 149 6.30 3.86 -1.68
N ALA A 150 7.34 4.55 -2.13
CA ALA A 150 7.38 5.12 -3.47
C ALA A 150 7.28 4.05 -4.57
N ILE A 151 8.05 2.97 -4.42
CA ILE A 151 8.05 1.82 -5.33
C ILE A 151 6.69 1.11 -5.33
N TRP A 152 6.08 0.92 -4.16
CA TRP A 152 4.74 0.34 -4.07
C TRP A 152 3.70 1.19 -4.83
N SER A 153 3.70 2.51 -4.58
CA SER A 153 2.81 3.47 -5.21
C SER A 153 3.01 3.55 -6.73
N LEU A 154 4.24 3.41 -7.23
CA LEU A 154 4.50 3.25 -8.67
C LEU A 154 3.87 1.96 -9.23
N GLY A 155 3.70 0.91 -8.44
CA GLY A 155 2.90 -0.25 -8.83
C GLY A 155 1.43 0.09 -9.13
N VAL A 156 0.88 1.11 -8.46
CA VAL A 156 -0.51 1.55 -8.61
C VAL A 156 -0.66 2.49 -9.83
N VAL A 157 0.12 3.57 -9.88
CA VAL A 157 -0.02 4.61 -10.92
C VAL A 157 0.97 4.49 -12.08
N GLY A 158 2.05 3.75 -11.91
CA GLY A 158 3.14 3.68 -12.89
C GLY A 158 2.76 3.06 -14.22
N GLN A 159 3.58 3.32 -15.23
CA GLN A 159 3.42 2.84 -16.60
C GLN A 159 4.73 2.20 -17.10
N GLY A 160 4.73 1.70 -18.33
CA GLY A 160 5.91 1.06 -18.93
C GLY A 160 7.21 1.89 -18.87
N SER A 161 7.15 3.22 -18.93
CA SER A 161 8.36 4.06 -18.78
C SER A 161 9.02 3.98 -17.40
N ASP A 162 8.33 3.46 -16.38
CA ASP A 162 8.86 3.28 -15.03
C ASP A 162 9.54 1.91 -14.85
N GLU A 163 9.51 1.03 -15.88
CA GLU A 163 10.06 -0.32 -15.82
C GLU A 163 11.52 -0.34 -15.37
N ALA A 164 12.39 0.46 -15.98
CA ALA A 164 13.81 0.48 -15.65
C ALA A 164 14.07 0.82 -14.17
N LEU A 165 13.28 1.74 -13.61
CA LEU A 165 13.39 2.14 -12.20
C LEU A 165 12.90 1.00 -11.28
N LEU A 166 11.80 0.34 -11.63
CA LEU A 166 11.30 -0.80 -10.86
C LEU A 166 12.23 -2.02 -10.95
N VAL A 167 12.83 -2.29 -12.12
CA VAL A 167 13.85 -3.34 -12.31
C VAL A 167 15.09 -3.07 -11.46
N HIS A 168 15.53 -1.80 -11.39
CA HIS A 168 16.63 -1.44 -10.50
C HIS A 168 16.29 -1.70 -9.02
N ALA A 169 15.08 -1.35 -8.60
CA ALA A 169 14.63 -1.54 -7.21
C ALA A 169 14.55 -3.02 -6.77
N LEU A 170 14.45 -3.98 -7.70
CA LEU A 170 14.55 -5.41 -7.38
C LEU A 170 15.90 -5.80 -6.74
N GLY A 171 16.95 -5.01 -6.97
CA GLY A 171 18.28 -5.20 -6.40
C GLY A 171 18.54 -4.42 -5.10
N ASP A 172 17.53 -3.72 -4.55
CA ASP A 172 17.71 -2.93 -3.34
C ASP A 172 18.08 -3.84 -2.15
N ARG A 173 18.93 -3.34 -1.26
CA ARG A 173 19.33 -4.01 -0.01
C ARG A 173 18.16 -4.13 0.96
N ASP A 174 17.27 -3.16 0.94
CA ASP A 174 16.06 -3.16 1.76
C ASP A 174 15.07 -4.17 1.20
N VAL A 175 14.65 -5.10 2.05
CA VAL A 175 13.75 -6.20 1.68
C VAL A 175 12.39 -5.67 1.24
N ALA A 176 11.86 -4.63 1.90
CA ALA A 176 10.58 -4.03 1.54
C ALA A 176 10.63 -3.41 0.15
N VAL A 177 11.73 -2.70 -0.16
CA VAL A 177 11.92 -2.09 -1.48
C VAL A 177 11.95 -3.16 -2.58
N ALA A 178 12.80 -4.18 -2.42
CA ALA A 178 12.95 -5.24 -3.41
C ALA A 178 11.66 -6.08 -3.60
N ALA A 179 10.98 -6.42 -2.51
CA ALA A 179 9.74 -7.16 -2.54
C ALA A 179 8.58 -6.34 -3.15
N ASN A 180 8.45 -5.06 -2.79
CA ASN A 180 7.44 -4.16 -3.38
C ASN A 180 7.71 -3.93 -4.87
N ALA A 181 8.98 -3.86 -5.29
CA ALA A 181 9.35 -3.71 -6.70
C ALA A 181 8.86 -4.88 -7.55
N ALA A 182 8.94 -6.11 -7.04
CA ALA A 182 8.45 -7.29 -7.75
C ALA A 182 6.94 -7.28 -7.96
N ALA A 183 6.16 -6.92 -6.93
CA ALA A 183 4.72 -6.74 -7.04
C ALA A 183 4.35 -5.58 -7.99
N ALA A 184 5.05 -4.44 -7.87
CA ALA A 184 4.86 -3.28 -8.73
C ALA A 184 5.13 -3.60 -10.21
N LEU A 185 6.21 -4.32 -10.51
CA LEU A 185 6.51 -4.79 -11.87
C LEU A 185 5.41 -5.68 -12.42
N GLY A 186 4.89 -6.63 -11.63
CA GLY A 186 3.78 -7.49 -12.06
C GLY A 186 2.55 -6.68 -12.48
N ARG A 187 2.19 -5.65 -11.70
CA ARG A 187 1.05 -4.76 -12.01
C ARG A 187 1.30 -3.90 -13.24
N VAL A 188 2.47 -3.25 -13.32
CA VAL A 188 2.84 -2.39 -14.45
C VAL A 188 2.94 -3.21 -15.73
N ALA A 189 3.56 -4.39 -15.68
CA ALA A 189 3.66 -5.29 -16.83
C ALA A 189 2.29 -5.77 -17.32
N ARG A 190 1.36 -6.10 -16.41
CA ARG A 190 -0.02 -6.43 -16.81
C ARG A 190 -0.70 -5.27 -17.53
N ARG A 191 -0.53 -4.04 -17.06
CA ARG A 191 -1.15 -2.84 -17.67
C ARG A 191 -0.49 -2.43 -18.98
N SER A 192 0.84 -2.52 -19.06
CA SER A 192 1.65 -2.03 -20.19
C SER A 192 2.16 -3.14 -21.12
N LYS A 193 1.75 -4.40 -20.91
CA LYS A 193 2.14 -5.59 -21.69
C LYS A 193 3.66 -5.79 -21.78
N LEU A 194 4.36 -5.63 -20.65
CA LEU A 194 5.81 -5.82 -20.57
C LEU A 194 6.18 -7.28 -20.32
N HIS A 195 7.42 -7.63 -20.66
CA HIS A 195 8.03 -8.93 -20.41
C HIS A 195 8.54 -9.05 -18.96
N ALA A 196 7.61 -9.13 -18.00
CA ALA A 196 7.93 -9.20 -16.57
C ALA A 196 8.86 -10.37 -16.22
N GLU A 197 8.75 -11.49 -16.94
CA GLU A 197 9.53 -12.70 -16.73
C GLU A 197 11.05 -12.45 -16.84
N LYS A 198 11.48 -11.51 -17.70
CA LYS A 198 12.90 -11.17 -17.86
C LYS A 198 13.51 -10.59 -16.58
N ALA A 199 12.73 -9.80 -15.84
CA ALA A 199 13.16 -9.16 -14.61
C ALA A 199 12.87 -10.02 -13.36
N LEU A 200 11.72 -10.71 -13.33
CA LEU A 200 11.25 -11.42 -12.15
C LEU A 200 11.80 -12.85 -12.01
N CYS A 201 12.01 -13.59 -13.11
CA CYS A 201 12.55 -14.95 -13.02
C CYS A 201 13.93 -15.02 -12.35
N PRO A 202 14.88 -14.09 -12.59
CA PRO A 202 16.14 -14.05 -11.87
C PRO A 202 16.02 -13.78 -10.36
N ARG A 203 14.86 -13.30 -9.87
CA ARG A 203 14.63 -13.05 -8.44
C ARG A 203 14.09 -14.26 -7.69
N LEU A 204 13.74 -15.34 -8.40
CA LEU A 204 13.33 -16.62 -7.81
C LEU A 204 14.47 -17.35 -7.09
N THR A 205 15.71 -16.87 -7.20
CA THR A 205 16.89 -17.38 -6.47
C THR A 205 17.45 -16.36 -5.47
N ASP A 206 16.74 -15.26 -5.19
CA ASP A 206 17.16 -14.29 -4.17
C ASP A 206 17.27 -14.97 -2.79
N PRO A 207 18.30 -14.70 -1.98
CA PRO A 207 18.44 -15.31 -0.67
C PRO A 207 17.26 -14.99 0.27
N ARG A 208 16.59 -13.86 0.08
CA ARG A 208 15.48 -13.38 0.92
C ARG A 208 14.16 -13.99 0.46
N ALA A 209 13.50 -14.73 1.34
CA ALA A 209 12.24 -15.40 1.04
C ALA A 209 11.13 -14.44 0.59
N ALA A 210 11.04 -13.24 1.19
CA ALA A 210 10.05 -12.23 0.80
C ALA A 210 10.23 -11.77 -0.66
N VAL A 211 11.47 -11.63 -1.13
CA VAL A 211 11.74 -11.24 -2.52
C VAL A 211 11.37 -12.36 -3.49
N ARG A 212 11.71 -13.62 -3.17
CA ARG A 212 11.28 -14.77 -3.97
C ARG A 212 9.75 -14.87 -4.04
N ALA A 213 9.07 -14.75 -2.90
CA ALA A 213 7.61 -14.80 -2.81
C ALA A 213 6.96 -13.66 -3.62
N SER A 214 7.44 -12.42 -3.50
CA SER A 214 6.93 -11.30 -4.27
C SER A 214 7.23 -11.40 -5.76
N ALA A 215 8.34 -12.03 -6.17
CA ALA A 215 8.61 -12.33 -7.57
C ALA A 215 7.57 -13.32 -8.14
N LEU A 216 7.19 -14.34 -7.37
CA LEU A 216 6.10 -15.27 -7.74
C LEU A 216 4.74 -14.54 -7.83
N ASP A 217 4.42 -13.69 -6.85
CA ASP A 217 3.20 -12.86 -6.90
C ASP A 217 3.21 -11.94 -8.12
N GLY A 218 4.36 -11.32 -8.45
CA GLY A 218 4.54 -10.46 -9.62
C GLY A 218 4.35 -11.20 -10.94
N LEU A 219 4.90 -12.41 -11.08
CA LEU A 219 4.70 -13.30 -12.23
C LEU A 219 3.22 -13.68 -12.37
N ALA A 220 2.54 -14.00 -11.26
CA ALA A 220 1.13 -14.34 -11.25
C ALA A 220 0.24 -13.16 -11.66
N LEU A 221 0.56 -11.95 -11.18
CA LEU A 221 -0.11 -10.71 -11.57
C LEU A 221 0.08 -10.40 -13.06
N ALA A 222 1.30 -10.58 -13.58
CA ALA A 222 1.62 -10.40 -15.00
C ALA A 222 1.07 -11.54 -15.89
N LYS A 223 0.61 -12.64 -15.29
CA LYS A 223 0.13 -13.85 -15.97
C LYS A 223 1.20 -14.47 -16.88
N VAL A 224 2.45 -14.51 -16.42
CA VAL A 224 3.57 -15.09 -17.15
C VAL A 224 4.29 -16.16 -16.34
N ARG A 225 4.95 -17.07 -17.04
CA ARG A 225 5.74 -18.18 -16.49
C ARG A 225 7.20 -18.00 -16.85
N CYS A 226 8.06 -18.54 -16.01
CA CYS A 226 9.47 -18.70 -16.35
C CYS A 226 9.63 -19.91 -17.29
N ALA A 227 10.50 -19.82 -18.30
CA ALA A 227 10.61 -20.83 -19.36
C ALA A 227 10.90 -22.26 -18.85
N LYS A 228 11.68 -22.39 -17.76
CA LYS A 228 12.02 -23.69 -17.14
C LYS A 228 11.10 -24.08 -15.96
N ALA A 229 10.07 -23.29 -15.70
CA ALA A 229 9.18 -23.43 -14.55
C ALA A 229 9.88 -23.68 -13.18
N PRO A 230 10.93 -22.92 -12.79
CA PRO A 230 11.59 -23.03 -11.48
C PRO A 230 10.61 -22.94 -10.30
N GLU A 231 9.46 -22.28 -10.48
CA GLU A 231 8.41 -22.22 -9.46
C GLU A 231 7.90 -23.61 -9.04
N ARG A 232 7.99 -24.65 -9.88
CA ARG A 232 7.65 -26.02 -9.47
C ARG A 232 8.61 -26.54 -8.40
N GLY A 233 9.92 -26.35 -8.62
CA GLY A 233 10.93 -26.74 -7.64
C GLY A 233 10.87 -25.89 -6.37
N LEU A 234 10.48 -24.62 -6.49
CA LEU A 234 10.21 -23.78 -5.31
C LEU A 234 9.02 -24.30 -4.50
N LEU A 235 7.95 -24.74 -5.17
CA LEU A 235 6.81 -25.36 -4.50
C LEU A 235 7.20 -26.65 -3.78
N GLU A 236 8.07 -27.47 -4.34
CA GLU A 236 8.48 -28.75 -3.72
C GLU A 236 9.46 -28.57 -2.56
N ALA A 237 10.41 -27.63 -2.66
CA ALA A 237 11.61 -27.66 -1.84
C ALA A 237 12.02 -26.33 -1.19
N ASP A 238 11.32 -25.20 -1.44
CA ASP A 238 11.69 -23.95 -0.78
C ASP A 238 11.47 -24.05 0.74
N ARG A 239 12.49 -23.63 1.50
CA ARG A 239 12.46 -23.66 2.97
C ARG A 239 11.39 -22.76 3.56
N SER A 240 10.97 -21.72 2.84
CA SER A 240 9.94 -20.79 3.27
C SER A 240 8.57 -21.25 2.81
N GLU A 241 7.67 -21.50 3.76
CA GLU A 241 6.25 -21.77 3.47
C GLU A 241 5.59 -20.64 2.67
N LEU A 242 6.00 -19.39 2.89
CA LEU A 242 5.52 -18.24 2.12
C LEU A 242 5.84 -18.42 0.63
N VAL A 243 7.08 -18.81 0.30
CA VAL A 243 7.50 -19.03 -1.08
C VAL A 243 6.76 -20.21 -1.69
N ARG A 244 6.64 -21.33 -0.97
CA ARG A 244 5.88 -22.49 -1.46
C ARG A 244 4.41 -22.14 -1.73
N ALA A 245 3.73 -21.46 -0.81
CA ALA A 245 2.35 -21.02 -1.01
C ALA A 245 2.19 -20.08 -2.22
N ARG A 246 3.17 -19.20 -2.50
CA ARG A 246 3.10 -18.30 -3.67
C ARG A 246 3.43 -19.02 -4.97
N ALA A 247 4.30 -20.02 -4.89
CA ALA A 247 4.59 -20.90 -6.00
C ALA A 247 3.36 -21.74 -6.37
N ALA A 248 2.66 -22.31 -5.39
CA ALA A 248 1.37 -22.99 -5.56
C ALA A 248 0.36 -22.12 -6.29
N ARG A 249 0.19 -20.87 -5.83
CA ARG A 249 -0.73 -19.92 -6.48
C ARG A 249 -0.34 -19.61 -7.92
N LEU A 250 0.95 -19.40 -8.20
CA LEU A 250 1.43 -19.19 -9.56
C LEU A 250 1.15 -20.44 -10.42
N VAL A 251 1.53 -21.63 -9.92
CA VAL A 251 1.28 -22.97 -10.49
C VAL A 251 -0.20 -23.17 -10.84
N ALA A 252 -1.12 -22.83 -9.94
CA ALA A 252 -2.54 -22.97 -10.19
C ALA A 252 -3.09 -21.91 -11.17
N ARG A 253 -2.67 -20.64 -11.05
CA ARG A 253 -3.35 -19.52 -11.72
C ARG A 253 -2.90 -19.25 -13.16
N VAL A 254 -1.67 -19.60 -13.53
CA VAL A 254 -1.10 -19.22 -14.84
C VAL A 254 -0.87 -20.46 -15.69
N PRO A 255 -1.64 -20.76 -16.75
CA PRO A 255 -1.43 -21.98 -17.52
C PRO A 255 0.02 -22.19 -18.00
N SER A 256 0.48 -23.43 -17.99
CA SER A 256 1.76 -23.83 -18.58
C SER A 256 1.54 -24.78 -19.75
N GLY A 257 2.61 -25.10 -20.50
CA GLY A 257 2.57 -26.15 -21.53
C GLY A 257 2.51 -27.58 -20.99
N GLN A 258 2.44 -27.79 -19.67
CA GLN A 258 2.38 -29.11 -19.02
C GLN A 258 1.35 -29.11 -17.87
N PRO A 259 0.04 -28.98 -18.18
CA PRO A 259 -1.01 -28.85 -17.16
C PRO A 259 -1.15 -30.09 -16.27
N GLU A 260 -0.96 -31.30 -16.82
CA GLU A 260 -1.02 -32.55 -16.02
C GLU A 260 0.06 -32.59 -14.94
N LYS A 261 1.26 -32.07 -15.26
CA LYS A 261 2.36 -31.97 -14.31
C LYS A 261 2.06 -30.94 -13.21
N ASP A 262 1.46 -29.81 -13.58
CA ASP A 262 1.04 -28.79 -12.61
C ASP A 262 -0.05 -29.33 -11.68
N HIS A 263 -1.01 -30.06 -12.23
CA HIS A 263 -2.08 -30.68 -11.45
C HIS A 263 -1.56 -31.73 -10.47
N ALA A 264 -0.75 -32.69 -10.93
CA ALA A 264 -0.20 -33.73 -10.04
C ALA A 264 0.71 -33.15 -8.95
N LEU A 265 1.41 -32.04 -9.25
CA LEU A 265 2.21 -31.32 -8.26
C LEU A 265 1.34 -30.64 -7.19
N LEU A 266 0.25 -29.98 -7.59
CA LEU A 266 -0.69 -29.36 -6.66
C LEU A 266 -1.41 -30.38 -5.79
N GLU A 267 -1.85 -31.51 -6.35
CA GLU A 267 -2.47 -32.60 -5.58
C GLU A 267 -1.52 -33.17 -4.53
N ARG A 268 -0.26 -33.45 -4.93
CA ARG A 268 0.76 -33.91 -3.99
C ARG A 268 1.03 -32.88 -2.90
N CYS A 269 1.20 -31.62 -3.27
CA CYS A 269 1.39 -30.55 -2.30
C CYS A 269 0.21 -30.45 -1.31
N ALA A 270 -1.03 -30.56 -1.79
CA ALA A 270 -2.23 -30.51 -0.95
C ALA A 270 -2.29 -31.69 0.05
N ALA A 271 -1.77 -32.87 -0.33
CA ALA A 271 -1.78 -34.06 0.52
C ALA A 271 -0.55 -34.18 1.45
N GLU A 272 0.62 -33.70 1.02
CA GLU A 272 1.91 -34.05 1.62
C GLU A 272 2.70 -32.85 2.17
N ASP A 273 2.35 -31.58 1.87
CA ASP A 273 3.10 -30.45 2.45
C ASP A 273 2.92 -30.39 3.96
N HIS A 274 4.02 -30.23 4.69
CA HIS A 274 4.06 -30.17 6.14
C HIS A 274 3.41 -28.91 6.73
N SER A 275 3.25 -27.84 5.93
CA SER A 275 2.55 -26.62 6.33
C SER A 275 1.11 -26.67 5.84
N GLY A 276 0.15 -26.66 6.78
CA GLY A 276 -1.27 -26.60 6.46
C GLY A 276 -1.66 -25.37 5.62
N VAL A 277 -0.92 -24.26 5.76
CA VAL A 277 -1.11 -23.05 4.95
C VAL A 277 -0.74 -23.31 3.48
N VAL A 278 0.34 -24.05 3.23
CA VAL A 278 0.77 -24.40 1.88
C VAL A 278 -0.15 -25.46 1.27
N ALA A 279 -0.50 -26.49 2.04
CA ALA A 279 -1.45 -27.52 1.62
C ALA A 279 -2.80 -26.89 1.20
N ALA A 280 -3.32 -25.95 2.01
CA ALA A 280 -4.52 -25.19 1.67
C ALA A 280 -4.35 -24.33 0.41
N ALA A 281 -3.19 -23.69 0.23
CA ALA A 281 -2.90 -22.91 -0.99
C ALA A 281 -2.84 -23.78 -2.25
N CYS A 282 -2.41 -25.04 -2.14
CA CYS A 282 -2.38 -26.01 -3.23
C CYS A 282 -3.75 -26.60 -3.55
N ALA A 283 -4.60 -26.81 -2.54
CA ALA A 283 -5.96 -27.32 -2.70
C ALA A 283 -6.97 -26.24 -3.15
N ARG A 284 -6.64 -24.95 -2.98
CA ARG A 284 -7.58 -23.85 -3.23
C ARG A 284 -7.92 -23.74 -4.71
N GLU A 285 -9.21 -23.61 -4.99
CA GLU A 285 -9.68 -23.27 -6.33
C GLU A 285 -9.14 -21.90 -6.79
N VAL A 286 -8.84 -21.80 -8.08
CA VAL A 286 -8.30 -20.56 -8.65
C VAL A 286 -9.40 -19.52 -8.73
N GLU A 287 -9.48 -18.69 -7.70
CA GLU A 287 -10.36 -17.53 -7.72
C GLU A 287 -9.89 -16.49 -8.76
N PRO A 288 -10.81 -15.90 -9.53
CA PRO A 288 -10.52 -14.80 -10.42
C PRO A 288 -9.88 -13.63 -9.65
N LEU A 289 -9.01 -12.88 -10.34
CA LEU A 289 -8.50 -11.65 -9.76
C LEU A 289 -9.66 -10.69 -9.45
N PRO A 290 -9.63 -10.01 -8.29
CA PRO A 290 -10.69 -9.10 -7.88
C PRO A 290 -10.87 -7.96 -8.89
N LYS A 291 -12.13 -7.55 -9.07
CA LYS A 291 -12.50 -6.42 -9.94
C LYS A 291 -12.67 -5.15 -9.11
N GLY A 292 -12.02 -4.08 -9.56
CA GLY A 292 -12.05 -2.79 -8.89
C GLY A 292 -11.16 -2.74 -7.65
N SER A 293 -11.10 -1.55 -7.06
CA SER A 293 -10.34 -1.28 -5.85
C SER A 293 -11.12 -0.36 -4.92
N GLU A 294 -10.72 -0.32 -3.65
CA GLU A 294 -11.24 0.59 -2.65
C GLU A 294 -10.14 1.06 -1.71
N PRO A 295 -10.27 2.27 -1.14
CA PRO A 295 -9.32 2.73 -0.15
C PRO A 295 -9.57 2.02 1.19
N ILE A 296 -8.51 1.49 1.79
CA ILE A 296 -8.54 0.89 3.12
C ILE A 296 -7.47 1.50 4.02
N SER A 297 -7.75 1.57 5.33
CA SER A 297 -6.77 1.85 6.36
C SER A 297 -6.60 0.60 7.22
N VAL A 298 -5.38 0.12 7.35
CA VAL A 298 -5.04 -1.05 8.17
C VAL A 298 -4.28 -0.58 9.40
N VAL A 299 -4.79 -0.91 10.58
CA VAL A 299 -4.13 -0.67 11.86
C VAL A 299 -3.29 -1.89 12.19
N VAL A 300 -2.00 -1.70 12.50
CA VAL A 300 -1.08 -2.80 12.84
C VAL A 300 -0.79 -2.76 14.33
N VAL A 301 -1.23 -3.81 15.02
CA VAL A 301 -0.96 -4.02 16.45
C VAL A 301 0.00 -5.21 16.57
N PRO A 302 1.29 -4.99 16.93
CA PRO A 302 2.22 -6.08 17.12
C PRO A 302 1.78 -7.05 18.22
N LEU A 303 2.23 -8.30 18.13
CA LEU A 303 1.96 -9.30 19.16
C LEU A 303 2.54 -8.84 20.51
N GLY A 304 1.68 -8.78 21.53
CA GLY A 304 2.06 -8.35 22.88
C GLY A 304 1.82 -6.86 23.16
N GLU A 305 1.49 -6.07 22.15
CA GLU A 305 1.07 -4.68 22.31
C GLU A 305 -0.45 -4.58 22.45
N ALA A 306 -0.92 -3.65 23.28
CA ALA A 306 -2.35 -3.35 23.40
C ALA A 306 -2.84 -2.44 22.27
N ASP A 307 -1.94 -1.59 21.75
CA ASP A 307 -2.25 -0.53 20.81
C ASP A 307 -1.32 -0.58 19.58
N ALA A 308 -1.74 0.13 18.53
CA ALA A 308 -0.94 0.28 17.32
C ALA A 308 0.31 1.12 17.59
N VAL A 309 1.47 0.65 17.13
CA VAL A 309 2.75 1.34 17.37
C VAL A 309 3.31 1.96 16.08
N PRO A 310 3.92 3.15 16.15
CA PRO A 310 4.62 3.75 15.03
C PRO A 310 5.74 2.85 14.50
N ARG A 311 5.97 2.90 13.18
CA ARG A 311 7.06 2.17 12.51
C ARG A 311 7.05 0.65 12.77
N ALA A 312 5.89 0.07 13.07
CA ALA A 312 5.71 -1.36 13.13
C ALA A 312 5.94 -1.97 11.74
N PRO A 313 6.80 -2.99 11.60
CA PRO A 313 6.94 -3.70 10.34
C PRO A 313 5.65 -4.45 10.00
N PHE A 314 5.25 -4.42 8.73
CA PHE A 314 4.08 -5.13 8.25
C PHE A 314 4.34 -5.85 6.93
N ALA A 315 3.53 -6.89 6.69
CA ALA A 315 3.40 -7.59 5.43
C ALA A 315 1.89 -7.73 5.12
N LEU A 316 1.34 -6.78 4.39
CA LEU A 316 -0.09 -6.71 4.06
C LEU A 316 -0.36 -7.52 2.79
N VAL A 317 -1.01 -8.67 2.95
CA VAL A 317 -1.46 -9.52 1.84
C VAL A 317 -2.79 -8.98 1.34
N LEU A 318 -2.83 -8.67 0.04
CA LEU A 318 -4.01 -8.16 -0.65
C LEU A 318 -4.75 -9.29 -1.38
N SER A 319 -6.01 -9.04 -1.68
CA SER A 319 -6.91 -10.00 -2.35
C SER A 319 -6.48 -10.38 -3.77
N ASP A 320 -5.67 -9.55 -4.45
CA ASP A 320 -5.06 -9.93 -5.73
C ASP A 320 -3.89 -10.93 -5.58
N GLY A 321 -3.54 -11.26 -4.34
CA GLY A 321 -2.46 -12.14 -3.95
C GLY A 321 -1.14 -11.43 -3.69
N SER A 322 -0.98 -10.16 -4.07
CA SER A 322 0.26 -9.43 -3.79
C SER A 322 0.45 -9.15 -2.31
N THR A 323 1.70 -8.91 -1.91
CA THR A 323 2.03 -8.54 -0.54
C THR A 323 2.76 -7.19 -0.54
N ARG A 324 2.25 -6.22 0.21
CA ARG A 324 2.91 -4.95 0.50
C ARG A 324 3.74 -5.08 1.76
N TYR A 325 4.99 -4.65 1.70
CA TYR A 325 5.87 -4.59 2.86
C TYR A 325 6.21 -3.15 3.20
N GLY A 326 6.38 -2.85 4.48
CA GLY A 326 6.87 -1.55 4.93
C GLY A 326 6.78 -1.38 6.43
N LEU A 327 6.88 -0.12 6.85
CA LEU A 327 6.69 0.32 8.22
C LEU A 327 5.42 1.15 8.31
N THR A 328 4.69 1.01 9.42
CA THR A 328 3.52 1.85 9.67
C THR A 328 3.88 3.32 9.89
N ASP A 329 2.90 4.18 9.64
CA ASP A 329 3.00 5.61 9.92
C ASP A 329 2.95 5.91 11.45
N ARG A 330 2.93 7.18 11.83
CA ARG A 330 2.98 7.61 13.25
C ARG A 330 1.75 7.21 14.06
N ARG A 331 0.71 6.65 13.42
CA ARG A 331 -0.49 6.11 14.07
C ARG A 331 -0.45 4.60 14.19
N GLY A 332 0.62 3.96 13.74
CA GLY A 332 0.64 2.51 13.56
C GLY A 332 -0.29 2.05 12.44
N GLN A 333 -0.50 2.89 11.42
CA GLN A 333 -1.42 2.60 10.32
C GLN A 333 -0.71 2.52 8.98
N VAL A 334 -1.33 1.81 8.04
CA VAL A 334 -0.99 1.78 6.62
C VAL A 334 -2.23 2.20 5.85
N PHE A 335 -2.08 3.18 4.96
CA PHE A 335 -3.16 3.55 4.05
C PHE A 335 -2.90 2.96 2.66
N GLU A 336 -3.89 2.25 2.13
CA GLU A 336 -3.87 1.70 0.79
C GLU A 336 -5.03 2.28 -0.01
N ILE A 337 -4.73 3.28 -0.85
CA ILE A 337 -5.73 4.04 -1.62
C ILE A 337 -6.48 3.18 -2.66
N ALA A 338 -5.83 2.12 -3.14
CA ALA A 338 -6.32 1.30 -4.25
C ALA A 338 -6.19 -0.20 -3.94
N ALA A 339 -6.57 -0.61 -2.73
CA ALA A 339 -6.59 -2.02 -2.38
C ALA A 339 -7.57 -2.76 -3.30
N PRO A 340 -7.17 -3.85 -3.95
CA PRO A 340 -8.11 -4.68 -4.69
C PRO A 340 -9.21 -5.19 -3.75
N ARG A 341 -10.46 -5.12 -4.19
CA ARG A 341 -11.61 -5.51 -3.35
C ARG A 341 -11.51 -6.98 -2.93
N GLY A 342 -11.72 -7.28 -1.66
CA GLY A 342 -11.72 -8.64 -1.13
C GLY A 342 -10.98 -8.74 0.19
N GLU A 343 -10.63 -9.97 0.56
CA GLU A 343 -9.94 -10.25 1.82
C GLU A 343 -8.54 -9.64 1.84
N VAL A 344 -8.21 -8.98 2.95
CA VAL A 344 -6.87 -8.47 3.25
C VAL A 344 -6.43 -9.00 4.60
N SER A 345 -5.16 -9.35 4.73
CA SER A 345 -4.62 -9.93 5.96
C SER A 345 -3.17 -9.50 6.21
N LEU A 346 -2.74 -9.59 7.46
CA LEU A 346 -1.35 -9.37 7.84
C LEU A 346 -0.62 -10.72 7.93
N SER A 347 0.46 -10.88 7.17
CA SER A 347 1.33 -12.05 7.25
C SER A 347 2.29 -11.91 8.43
N VAL A 348 2.45 -12.99 9.20
CA VAL A 348 3.32 -13.05 10.39
C VAL A 348 4.36 -14.17 10.21
N PRO A 349 5.64 -13.94 10.53
CA PRO A 349 6.23 -12.64 10.86
C PRO A 349 6.27 -11.72 9.63
N ALA A 350 6.20 -10.40 9.84
CA ALA A 350 6.58 -9.45 8.81
C ALA A 350 8.09 -9.62 8.56
N PRO A 351 8.53 -10.11 7.39
CA PRO A 351 9.91 -10.57 7.17
C PRO A 351 10.91 -9.41 6.96
N LEU A 352 10.67 -8.25 7.58
CA LEU A 352 11.49 -7.04 7.46
C LEU A 352 12.63 -6.97 8.48
N LEU A 353 12.67 -7.91 9.42
CA LEU A 353 13.71 -8.02 10.43
C LEU A 353 14.28 -9.44 10.41
N ARG A 354 15.31 -9.63 9.58
CA ARG A 354 16.47 -10.51 9.76
C ARG A 354 17.47 -10.31 8.63
#